data_AF-A0A8G1M3M4-F1
#
_entry.id   AF-A0A8G1M3M4-F1
#
_cell.length_a   1.000
_cell.length_b   1.000
_cell.length_c   1.000
_cell.angle_alpha   90.00
_cell.angle_beta   90.00
_cell.angle_gamma   90.00
#
_symmetry.space_group_name_H-M   'P 1'
#
loop_
_entity.id
_entity.type
_entity.pdbx_description
1 polymer ?
#
loop_
_entity_poly.entity_id
_entity_poly.type
_entity_poly.pdbx_seq_one_letter_code
_entity_poly.pdbx_strand_id
1 'polypeptide(L)' 'MSFSIILVFGILLLPLYLVIAGWILGKPRDYRTAGLGVVFMISIVAVLIAGTFVVSLTEFILPS' A
#
# COMPACT_ATOMS: atom_id res chain seq x y z
N MET A 1 10.59 10.62 20.47
CA MET A 1 9.73 10.64 19.27
C MET A 1 9.02 11.98 19.24
N SER A 2 9.12 12.73 18.14
CA SER A 2 8.54 14.08 18.05
C SER A 2 7.00 14.01 18.03
N PHE A 3 6.34 14.87 18.81
CA PHE A 3 4.88 14.97 18.93
C PHE A 3 4.17 15.09 17.56
N SER A 4 4.82 15.74 16.61
CA SER A 4 4.38 15.90 15.23
C SER A 4 4.15 14.56 14.51
N ILE A 5 4.94 13.52 14.81
CA ILE A 5 4.81 12.22 14.16
C ILE A 5 3.54 11.49 14.61
N ILE A 6 3.16 11.63 15.89
CA ILE A 6 1.95 11.01 16.43
C ILE A 6 0.70 11.64 15.81
N LEU A 7 0.70 12.96 15.57
CA LEU A 7 -0.41 13.64 14.90
C LEU A 7 -0.56 13.20 13.44
N VAL A 8 0.55 13.07 12.72
CA VAL A 8 0.55 12.63 11.32
C VAL A 8 0.11 11.17 11.20
N PHE A 9 0.77 10.26 11.92
CA PHE A 9 0.45 8.84 11.81
C PHE A 9 -0.82 8.45 12.57
N GLY A 10 -1.27 9.21 13.56
CA GLY A 10 -2.49 8.91 14.32
C GLY A 10 -3.76 9.48 13.67
N ILE A 11 -3.80 10.80 13.45
CA ILE A 11 -5.03 11.49 13.02
C ILE A 11 -5.15 11.52 11.49
N LEU A 12 -4.08 11.85 10.76
CA LEU A 12 -4.17 11.92 9.30
C LEU A 12 -4.36 10.53 8.66
N LEU A 13 -3.81 9.48 9.27
CA LEU A 13 -4.02 8.09 8.83
C LEU A 13 -5.28 7.45 9.40
N LEU A 14 -5.99 8.12 10.32
CA LEU A 14 -7.26 7.63 10.86
C LEU A 14 -8.24 7.13 9.79
N PRO A 15 -8.54 7.88 8.70
CA PRO A 15 -9.42 7.38 7.64
C PRO A 15 -8.88 6.12 6.96
N LEU A 16 -7.55 6.01 6.77
CA LEU A 16 -6.93 4.82 6.20
C LEU A 16 -7.10 3.61 7.12
N TYR A 17 -6.92 3.79 8.43
CA TYR A 17 -7.14 2.73 9.41
C TYR A 17 -8.59 2.28 9.43
N LEU A 18 -9.56 3.19 9.31
CA LEU A 18 -10.97 2.85 9.25
C LEU A 18 -11.32 2.03 8.00
N VAL A 19 -10.75 2.37 6.84
CA VAL A 19 -10.94 1.61 5.60
C VAL A 19 -10.37 0.19 5.74
N ILE A 20 -9.13 0.06 6.24
CA ILE A 20 -8.48 -1.24 6.44
C ILE A 20 -9.26 -2.08 7.45
N ALA A 21 -9.65 -1.49 8.59
CA ALA A 21 -10.44 -2.16 9.60
C ALA A 21 -11.80 -2.61 9.04
N GLY A 22 -12.47 -1.74 8.27
CA GLY A 22 -13.72 -2.08 7.59
C GLY A 22 -13.57 -3.21 6.58
N TRP A 23 -12.41 -3.33 5.93
CA TRP A 23 -12.14 -4.39 4.98
C TRP A 23 -11.82 -5.74 5.63
N ILE A 24 -11.13 -5.73 6.78
CA ILE A 24 -10.78 -6.94 7.54
C ILE A 24 -11.95 -7.45 8.40
N LEU A 25 -12.64 -6.53 9.09
CA LEU A 25 -13.72 -6.86 10.04
C LEU A 25 -15.09 -6.93 9.36
N GLY A 26 -15.26 -6.28 8.20
CA GLY A 26 -16.50 -6.27 7.45
C GLY A 26 -16.73 -7.58 6.70
N LYS A 27 -17.95 -8.11 6.76
CA LYS A 27 -18.33 -9.30 5.97
C LYS A 27 -18.47 -8.90 4.50
N PRO A 28 -17.69 -9.49 3.57
CA PRO A 28 -17.81 -9.16 2.16
C PRO A 28 -19.22 -9.47 1.66
N ARG A 29 -19.85 -8.52 0.97
CA ARG A 29 -21.12 -8.78 0.27
C ARG A 29 -20.94 -9.82 -0.83
N ASP A 30 -19.76 -9.83 -1.47
CA ASP A 30 -19.33 -10.80 -2.44
C ASP A 30 -17.81 -11.01 -2.34
N TYR A 31 -17.40 -12.23 -2.00
CA TYR A 31 -16.01 -12.62 -1.86
C TYR A 31 -15.22 -12.53 -3.16
N ARG A 32 -15.89 -12.70 -4.32
CA ARG A 32 -15.24 -12.63 -5.63
C ARG A 32 -14.78 -11.20 -5.92
N THR A 33 -15.67 -10.24 -5.67
CA THR A 33 -15.35 -8.81 -5.82
C THR A 33 -14.29 -8.35 -4.81
N ALA A 34 -14.35 -8.82 -3.56
CA ALA A 34 -13.32 -8.52 -2.56
C ALA A 34 -11.94 -9.06 -2.96
N GLY A 35 -11.87 -10.29 -3.48
CA GLY A 35 -10.64 -10.90 -3.98
C GLY A 35 -10.03 -10.15 -5.15
N LEU A 36 -10.85 -9.63 -6.08
CA LEU A 36 -10.37 -8.78 -7.18
C LEU A 36 -9.70 -7.50 -6.67
N GLY A 37 -10.26 -6.88 -5.62
CA GLY A 37 -9.64 -5.72 -4.96
C GLY A 37 -8.26 -6.04 -4.37
N VAL A 38 -8.13 -7.19 -3.69
CA VAL A 38 -6.84 -7.65 -3.12
C VAL A 38 -5.80 -7.87 -4.22
N VAL A 39 -6.17 -8.60 -5.28
CA VAL A 39 -5.27 -8.90 -6.40
C VAL A 39 -4.81 -7.60 -7.07
N PHE A 40 -5.72 -6.65 -7.27
CA PHE A 40 -5.40 -5.35 -7.84
C PHE A 40 -4.39 -4.57 -6.97
N MET A 41 -4.62 -4.51 -5.65
CA MET A 41 -3.69 -3.84 -4.72
C MET A 41 -2.30 -4.49 -4.74
N ILE A 42 -2.22 -5.82 -4.69
CA ILE A 42 -0.95 -6.55 -4.76
C ILE A 42 -0.24 -6.26 -6.08
N SER A 43 -0.96 -6.23 -7.19
CA SER A 43 -0.38 -5.97 -8.52
C SER A 43 0.22 -4.56 -8.61
N ILE A 44 -0.45 -3.54 -8.07
CA ILE A 44 0.08 -2.17 -8.03
C ILE A 44 1.36 -2.13 -7.20
N VAL A 45 1.34 -2.70 -6.00
CA VAL A 45 2.53 -2.72 -5.12
C VAL A 45 3.69 -3.46 -5.80
N ALA A 46 3.42 -4.59 -6.45
CA ALA A 46 4.41 -5.36 -7.18
C ALA A 46 5.01 -4.56 -8.34
N VAL A 47 4.20 -3.84 -9.10
CA VAL A 47 4.67 -2.97 -10.20
C VAL A 47 5.51 -1.81 -9.67
N LEU A 48 5.14 -1.21 -8.55
CA LEU A 48 5.92 -0.14 -7.93
C LEU A 48 7.30 -0.64 -7.48
N ILE A 49 7.36 -1.80 -6.82
CA ILE A 49 8.62 -2.42 -6.39
C ILE A 49 9.46 -2.85 -7.60
N ALA A 50 8.84 -3.49 -8.59
CA ALA A 50 9.54 -3.92 -9.79
C ALA A 50 10.08 -2.71 -10.57
N GLY A 51 9.30 -1.64 -10.68
CA GLY A 51 9.72 -0.40 -11.34
C GLY A 51 10.92 0.24 -10.65
N THR A 52 10.87 0.40 -9.33
CA THR A 52 12.02 0.96 -8.58
C THR A 52 13.22 0.03 -8.62
N PHE A 53 13.01 -1.29 -8.60
CA PHE A 53 14.10 -2.26 -8.74
C PHE A 53 14.79 -2.18 -10.10
N VAL A 54 14.03 -2.06 -11.20
CA VAL A 54 14.56 -1.90 -12.55
C VAL A 54 15.40 -0.63 -12.65
N VAL A 55 14.91 0.49 -12.13
CA VAL A 55 15.66 1.76 -12.11
C VAL A 55 16.97 1.60 -11.32
N SER A 56 16.93 0.97 -10.15
CA SER A 56 18.14 0.71 -9.37
C SER A 56 19.15 -0.19 -10.11
N LEU A 57 18.66 -1.19 -10.84
CA LEU A 57 19.54 -2.04 -11.66
C LEU A 57 20.17 -1.28 -12.83
N THR A 58 19.43 -0.39 -13.48
CA THR A 58 19.98 0.42 -14.58
C THR A 58 21.10 1.33 -14.10
N GLU A 59 20.93 1.98 -12.95
CA GLU A 59 21.96 2.80 -12.31
C GLU A 59 23.19 1.97 -11.89
N PHE A 60 22.96 0.74 -11.41
CA PHE A 60 24.06 -0.15 -11.03
C PHE A 60 24.89 -0.63 -12.23
N ILE A 61 24.25 -0.90 -13.38
CA ILE A 61 24.91 -1.44 -14.58
C ILE A 61 25.58 -0.33 -15.39
N LEU A 62 24.92 0.81 -15.54
CA LEU A 62 25.42 1.98 -16.27
C LEU A 62 25.49 3.17 -15.30
N PRO A 63 26.52 3.23 -14.44
CA PRO A 63 26.73 4.39 -13.59
C PRO A 63 27.12 5.56 -14.49
N SER A 64 26.17 6.47 -14.70
CA SER A 64 26.37 7.74 -15.41
C SER A 64 26.70 8.88 -14.46
#